data_AF-A0A7X5MSK8-F1
#
_entry.id   AF-A0A7X5MSK8-F1
#
_cell.length_a   1.000
_cell.length_b   1.000
_cell.length_c   1.000
_cell.angle_alpha   90.00
_cell.angle_beta   90.00
_cell.angle_gamma   90.00
#
_symmetry.space_group_name_H-M   'P 1'
#
loop_
_entity.id
_entity.type
_entity.pdbx_description
1 polymer ?
#
loop_
_entity_poly.entity_id
_entity_poly.type
_entity_poly.pdbx_seq_one_letter_code
_entity_poly.pdbx_strand_id
1 'polypeptide(L)' 'PSLTHCEECEAPIPEARRKAVPGVHLCVHCQEAHDLEQAGQSGYNRRGSKDSQLR' A
#
# COMPACT_ATOMS: atom_id res chain seq x y z
N PRO A 1 10.71 11.65 -1.32
CA PRO A 1 10.92 11.76 0.14
C PRO A 1 9.65 11.29 0.86
N SER A 2 9.76 10.58 1.98
CA SER A 2 8.58 10.12 2.75
C SER A 2 7.95 11.26 3.56
N LEU A 3 6.63 11.25 3.75
CA LEU A 3 5.94 12.23 4.58
C LEU A 3 6.23 12.01 6.08
N THR A 4 6.16 13.09 6.86
CA THR A 4 6.30 13.05 8.31
C THR A 4 4.96 12.79 9.01
N HIS A 5 3.86 13.19 8.40
CA HIS A 5 2.49 13.01 8.89
C HIS A 5 1.63 12.34 7.80
N CYS A 6 0.66 11.54 8.24
CA CYS A 6 -0.29 10.85 7.39
C CYS A 6 -1.14 11.85 6.62
N GLU A 7 -1.34 11.63 5.32
CA GLU A 7 -2.21 12.50 4.51
C GLU A 7 -3.71 12.38 4.86
N GLU A 8 -4.13 11.28 5.47
CA GLU A 8 -5.55 11.01 5.74
C GLU A 8 -5.98 11.42 7.15
N CYS A 9 -5.18 11.08 8.16
CA CYS A 9 -5.52 11.29 9.57
C CYS A 9 -4.59 12.25 10.31
N GLU A 10 -3.62 12.85 9.58
CA GLU A 10 -2.61 13.78 10.11
C GLU A 10 -1.72 13.22 11.24
N ALA A 11 -1.84 11.93 11.56
CA ALA A 11 -1.02 11.28 12.58
C ALA A 11 0.46 11.19 12.15
N PRO A 12 1.42 11.27 13.08
CA PRO A 12 2.84 11.15 12.76
C PRO A 12 3.16 9.76 12.19
N ILE A 13 3.87 9.73 11.06
CA ILE A 13 4.32 8.47 10.44
C ILE A 13 5.61 8.02 11.15
N PRO A 14 5.68 6.81 11.74
CA PRO A 14 6.87 6.34 12.43
C PRO A 14 8.11 6.29 11.52
N GLU A 15 9.29 6.60 12.07
CA GLU A 15 10.54 6.59 11.30
C GLU A 15 10.85 5.20 10.69
N ALA A 16 10.56 4.13 11.44
CA ALA A 16 10.69 2.76 10.94
C ALA A 16 9.89 2.54 9.65
N ARG A 17 8.67 3.11 9.56
CA ARG A 17 7.84 3.06 8.36
C ARG A 17 8.44 3.86 7.20
N ARG A 18 8.94 5.07 7.49
CA ARG A 18 9.61 5.92 6.49
C ARG A 18 10.87 5.29 5.91
N LYS A 19 11.59 4.49 6.70
CA LYS A 19 12.77 3.72 6.26
C LYS A 19 12.39 2.47 5.48
N ALA A 20 11.38 1.73 5.94
CA ALA A 20 10.93 0.50 5.31
C ALA A 20 10.25 0.74 3.95
N VAL A 21 9.53 1.86 3.81
CA VAL A 21 8.79 2.22 2.59
C VAL A 21 9.23 3.62 2.14
N PRO A 22 10.19 3.70 1.19
CA PRO A 22 10.59 4.97 0.59
C PRO A 22 9.40 5.62 -0.13
N GLY A 23 9.05 6.85 0.26
CA GLY A 23 7.88 7.54 -0.29
C GLY A 23 6.56 7.15 0.38
N VAL A 24 6.58 6.75 1.67
CA VAL A 24 5.33 6.52 2.41
C VAL A 24 4.56 7.83 2.63
N HIS A 25 3.25 7.77 2.40
CA HIS A 25 2.32 8.89 2.58
C HIS A 25 1.24 8.63 3.66
N LEU A 26 0.98 7.36 4.00
CA LEU A 26 -0.01 6.94 4.99
C LEU A 26 0.64 6.35 6.25
N CYS A 27 -0.02 6.50 7.40
CA CYS A 27 0.37 5.78 8.61
C CYS A 27 0.01 4.29 8.51
N VAL A 28 0.51 3.48 9.45
CA VAL A 28 0.27 2.03 9.44
C VAL A 28 -1.22 1.68 9.55
N HIS A 29 -1.98 2.40 10.38
CA HIS A 29 -3.41 2.14 10.57
C HIS A 29 -4.24 2.45 9.32
N CYS A 30 -3.97 3.59 8.68
CA CYS A 30 -4.62 3.96 7.41
C CYS A 30 -4.26 2.98 6.29
N GLN A 31 -2.98 2.57 6.20
CA GLN A 31 -2.57 1.57 5.23
C GLN A 31 -3.28 0.23 5.47
N GLU A 32 -3.36 -0.24 6.72
CA GLU A 32 -4.05 -1.49 7.06
C GLU A 32 -5.53 -1.43 6.67
N ALA A 33 -6.20 -0.30 6.91
CA ALA A 33 -7.59 -0.10 6.49
C ALA A 33 -7.76 -0.20 4.96
N HIS A 34 -6.91 0.49 4.19
CA HIS A 34 -6.91 0.41 2.74
C HIS A 34 -6.63 -1.02 2.23
N ASP A 35 -5.65 -1.71 2.83
CA ASP A 35 -5.28 -3.07 2.45
C ASP A 35 -6.44 -4.05 2.69
N LEU A 36 -7.19 -3.90 3.79
CA LEU A 36 -8.38 -4.70 4.08
C LEU A 36 -9.50 -4.47 3.05
N GLU A 37 -9.73 -3.23 2.64
CA GLU A 37 -10.70 -2.89 1.59
C GLU A 37 -10.31 -3.50 0.23
N GLN A 38 -9.01 -3.49 -0.10
CA GLN A 38 -8.47 -4.05 -1.34
C GLN A 38 -8.43 -5.59 -1.33
N ALA A 39 -8.18 -6.22 -0.18
CA ALA A 39 -8.11 -7.68 -0.06
C ALA A 39 -9.43 -8.36 -0.47
N GLY A 40 -10.57 -7.71 -0.22
CA GLY A 40 -11.89 -8.20 -0.64
C GLY A 40 -12.14 -8.18 -2.15
N GLN A 41 -11.32 -7.46 -2.92
CA GLN A 41 -11.51 -7.23 -4.36
C GLN A 41 -10.61 -8.13 -5.24
N SER A 42 -9.77 -8.96 -4.62
CA SER A 42 -8.82 -9.86 -5.28
C SER A 42 -9.49 -11.13 -5.84
N GLY A 43 -10.53 -10.97 -6.65
CA GLY A 43 -11.24 -12.04 -7.36
C GLY A 43 -10.72 -12.34 -8.76
N TYR A 44 -9.48 -11.97 -9.10
CA TYR A 44 -8.96 -12.14 -10.46
C TYR A 44 -8.43 -13.57 -10.68
N ASN A 45 -9.25 -14.40 -11.33
CA ASN A 45 -8.88 -15.75 -11.76
C ASN A 45 -7.84 -15.65 -12.91
N ARG A 46 -6.54 -15.68 -12.59
CA ARG A 46 -5.41 -15.60 -13.55
C ARG A 46 -5.22 -16.85 -14.42
N ARG A 47 -6.30 -17.57 -14.77
CA ARG A 47 -6.28 -18.77 -15.63
C ARG A 47 -6.26 -18.43 -17.13
N GLY A 48 -5.69 -17.29 -17.52
CA GLY A 48 -5.68 -16.79 -18.90
C GLY A 48 -4.27 -16.47 -19.38
N SER A 49 -3.69 -17.42 -20.12
CA SER A 49 -2.48 -17.39 -20.98
C SER A 49 -1.15 -16.86 -20.40
N LYS A 50 -0.17 -17.76 -20.37
CA LYS A 50 1.21 -17.59 -19.87
C LYS A 50 2.12 -16.78 -20.81
N ASP A 51 1.65 -16.36 -22.00
CA ASP A 51 2.54 -15.82 -23.06
C ASP A 51 2.52 -14.28 -23.26
N SER A 52 1.74 -13.50 -22.49
CA SER A 52 1.68 -12.03 -22.66
C SER A 52 2.15 -11.19 -21.47
N GLN A 53 2.55 -11.80 -20.34
CA GLN A 53 2.93 -11.06 -19.12
C GLN A 53 4.41 -10.68 -19.02
N LEU A 54 5.23 -11.00 -20.02
CA LEU A 54 6.63 -10.57 -20.09
C LEU A 54 6.89 -9.82 -21.39
N ARG A 55 6.65 -8.50 -21.37
CA ARG A 55 7.28 -7.52 -22.26
C ARG A 55 7.66 -6.30 -21.45
#